data_AF-A0A318KGK6-F1
#
_entry.id   AF-A0A318KGK6-F1
#
_cell.length_a   1.000
_cell.length_b   1.000
_cell.length_c   1.000
_cell.angle_alpha   90.00
_cell.angle_beta   90.00
_cell.angle_gamma   90.00
#
_symmetry.space_group_name_H-M   'P 1'
#
loop_
_entity.id
_entity.type
_entity.pdbx_description
1 polymer ?
#
loop_
_entity_poly.entity_id
_entity_poly.type
_entity_poly.pdbx_seq_one_letter_code
_entity_poly.pdbx_strand_id
1 'polypeptide(L)'
;MTTTTAPRKTTRKSAKAEPVQSSFGTADPDTLRGFYRDMLFVRRFEERTAQSYQQAKIGGYCHLNLGEEATVVGVGAAMRPTDYLFTNYREHGYALAKGIAPGRVMAELYGRSTGTSKGWGGSMHMYDTATRLLGGYAIVGGQVPLAVGAALAIDYRGGDEVVVCQMGEGTTNIGAFHESLNIAALWRLPVVFLVINNQTGMGTTVERSSAEPDLWKRAAAYRMRGERVDGTDVLAVRDAASELIEAARREGKPALLEAVSHRLKGHSVVDPAKYRSSDAVATAREHDPIVLWQKRLLDAGMLTEESVAEIEREVAENVAAAVEFADSSPHPEPSSLFDYNYATPVPGDSRRLPADPLF
;
A
#
# COMPACT_ATOMS: atom_id res chain seq x y z
N MET A 1 82.29 -6.14 -2.54
CA MET A 1 81.36 -7.28 -2.50
C MET A 1 80.06 -6.79 -1.90
N THR A 2 79.10 -6.44 -2.75
CA THR A 2 77.77 -5.94 -2.40
C THR A 2 76.82 -7.13 -2.25
N THR A 3 76.32 -7.37 -1.05
CA THR A 3 75.31 -8.40 -0.76
C THR A 3 73.91 -7.78 -0.84
N THR A 4 73.16 -8.18 -1.87
CA THR A 4 71.76 -7.81 -2.08
C THR A 4 70.86 -8.85 -1.43
N THR A 5 70.07 -8.46 -0.43
CA THR A 5 69.10 -9.33 0.24
C THR A 5 67.73 -9.18 -0.43
N ALA A 6 67.17 -10.28 -0.96
CA ALA A 6 65.85 -10.29 -1.59
C ALA A 6 64.71 -10.35 -0.55
N PRO A 7 63.55 -9.70 -0.78
CA PRO A 7 62.44 -9.73 0.16
C PRO A 7 61.59 -11.01 0.01
N ARG A 8 61.21 -11.56 1.16
CA ARG A 8 60.44 -12.80 1.34
C ARG A 8 58.95 -12.54 1.04
N LYS A 9 58.38 -13.22 0.05
CA LYS A 9 56.92 -13.19 -0.24
C LYS A 9 56.14 -13.86 0.90
N THR A 10 55.29 -13.09 1.58
CA THR A 10 54.30 -13.61 2.52
C THR A 10 53.00 -13.93 1.76
N THR A 11 52.63 -15.21 1.72
CA THR A 11 51.34 -15.68 1.20
C THR A 11 50.26 -15.42 2.25
N ARG A 12 49.44 -14.40 2.01
CA ARG A 12 48.26 -14.09 2.84
C ARG A 12 47.17 -15.12 2.49
N LYS A 13 46.98 -16.12 3.35
CA LYS A 13 45.80 -17.02 3.31
C LYS A 13 44.54 -16.16 3.40
N SER A 14 43.62 -16.31 2.44
CA SER A 14 42.29 -15.72 2.50
C SER A 14 41.56 -16.28 3.72
N ALA A 15 41.28 -15.42 4.71
CA ALA A 15 40.40 -15.77 5.80
C ALA A 15 39.01 -16.10 5.22
N LYS A 16 38.46 -17.26 5.57
CA LYS A 16 37.03 -17.54 5.36
C LYS A 16 36.25 -16.45 6.09
N ALA A 17 35.37 -15.76 5.37
CA ALA A 17 34.44 -14.83 5.98
C ALA A 17 33.60 -15.58 7.03
N GLU A 18 33.57 -15.05 8.25
CA GLU A 18 32.63 -15.51 9.27
C GLU A 18 31.19 -15.23 8.81
N PRO A 19 30.22 -16.09 9.17
CA PRO A 19 28.84 -15.87 8.80
C PRO A 19 28.35 -14.61 9.52
N VAL A 20 28.03 -13.57 8.73
CA VAL A 20 27.32 -12.39 9.21
C VAL A 20 26.07 -12.89 9.93
N GLN A 21 25.92 -12.58 11.22
CA GLN A 21 24.65 -12.77 11.93
C GLN A 21 23.54 -12.17 11.06
N SER A 22 22.59 -13.00 10.61
CA SER A 22 21.69 -12.59 9.54
C SER A 22 20.86 -11.40 10.01
N SER A 23 20.82 -10.34 9.21
CA SER A 23 19.96 -9.17 9.45
C SER A 23 18.46 -9.52 9.36
N PHE A 24 18.12 -10.78 9.09
CA PHE A 24 16.76 -11.27 8.85
C PHE A 24 16.17 -12.01 10.06
N GLY A 25 16.89 -12.07 11.18
CA GLY A 25 16.45 -12.77 12.38
C GLY A 25 16.19 -14.26 12.10
N THR A 26 15.05 -14.77 12.58
CA THR A 26 14.61 -16.17 12.38
C THR A 26 13.64 -16.33 11.20
N ALA A 27 13.57 -15.36 10.30
CA ALA A 27 12.64 -15.41 9.17
C ALA A 27 13.01 -16.53 8.19
N ASP A 28 11.99 -17.26 7.75
CA ASP A 28 12.12 -18.34 6.79
C ASP A 28 12.54 -17.81 5.39
N PRO A 29 13.56 -18.39 4.74
CA PRO A 29 14.03 -17.94 3.41
C PRO A 29 12.95 -17.91 2.33
N ASP A 30 12.01 -18.86 2.32
CA ASP A 30 10.92 -18.86 1.33
C ASP A 30 9.99 -17.68 1.54
N THR A 31 9.68 -17.35 2.79
CA THR A 31 8.93 -16.16 3.16
C THR A 31 9.62 -14.88 2.68
N LEU A 32 10.95 -14.77 2.87
CA LEU A 32 11.73 -13.60 2.46
C LEU A 32 11.74 -13.41 0.93
N ARG A 33 11.86 -14.52 0.18
CA ARG A 33 11.71 -14.54 -1.28
C ARG A 33 10.29 -14.21 -1.73
N GLY A 34 9.28 -14.66 -0.96
CA GLY A 34 7.88 -14.30 -1.14
C GLY A 34 7.67 -12.79 -1.13
N PHE A 35 8.22 -12.09 -0.12
CA PHE A 35 8.13 -10.62 -0.07
C PHE A 35 8.77 -9.94 -1.28
N TYR A 36 9.88 -10.46 -1.81
CA TYR A 36 10.46 -9.95 -3.04
C TYR A 36 9.51 -10.12 -4.23
N ARG A 37 8.95 -11.33 -4.42
CA ARG A 37 7.97 -11.63 -5.47
C ARG A 37 6.75 -10.71 -5.38
N ASP A 38 6.19 -10.54 -4.18
CA ASP A 38 4.97 -9.76 -3.98
C ASP A 38 5.21 -8.26 -4.22
N MET A 39 6.33 -7.71 -3.73
CA MET A 39 6.69 -6.31 -4.00
C MET A 39 6.90 -6.09 -5.50
N LEU A 40 7.64 -6.99 -6.16
CA LEU A 40 7.86 -6.93 -7.60
C LEU A 40 6.54 -7.03 -8.37
N PHE A 41 5.63 -7.90 -7.93
CA PHE A 41 4.31 -8.04 -8.52
C PHE A 41 3.52 -6.73 -8.45
N VAL A 42 3.44 -6.09 -7.27
CA VAL A 42 2.80 -4.78 -7.10
C VAL A 42 3.44 -3.75 -8.03
N ARG A 43 4.78 -3.67 -8.10
CA ARG A 43 5.51 -2.76 -9.00
C ARG A 43 5.13 -2.96 -10.46
N ARG A 44 5.21 -4.20 -10.97
CA ARG A 44 4.93 -4.50 -12.38
C ARG A 44 3.46 -4.31 -12.72
N PHE A 45 2.55 -4.63 -11.79
CA PHE A 45 1.13 -4.34 -11.93
C PHE A 45 0.88 -2.83 -12.07
N GLU A 46 1.46 -2.01 -11.19
CA GLU A 46 1.30 -0.54 -11.21
C GLU A 46 1.95 0.12 -12.43
N GLU A 47 3.12 -0.38 -12.87
CA GLU A 47 3.73 0.08 -14.13
C GLU A 47 2.84 -0.24 -15.34
N ARG A 48 2.20 -1.42 -15.34
CA ARG A 48 1.23 -1.80 -16.38
C ARG A 48 -0.04 -0.97 -16.31
N THR A 49 -0.52 -0.65 -15.11
CA THR A 49 -1.62 0.31 -14.89
C THR A 49 -1.28 1.67 -15.49
N ALA A 50 -0.07 2.19 -15.25
CA ALA A 50 0.38 3.45 -15.81
C ALA A 50 0.39 3.45 -17.35
N GLN A 51 0.88 2.37 -17.97
CA GLN A 51 0.85 2.19 -19.43
C GLN A 51 -0.59 2.15 -19.96
N SER A 52 -1.47 1.42 -19.29
CA SER A 52 -2.87 1.24 -19.72
C SER A 52 -3.66 2.53 -19.60
N TYR A 53 -3.34 3.38 -18.62
CA TYR A 53 -3.84 4.76 -18.53
C TYR A 53 -3.43 5.59 -19.75
N GLN A 54 -2.15 5.53 -20.17
CA GLN A 54 -1.68 6.22 -21.37
C GLN A 54 -2.34 5.72 -22.66
N GLN A 55 -2.77 4.45 -22.66
CA GLN A 55 -3.55 3.84 -23.75
C GLN A 55 -5.05 4.17 -23.67
N ALA A 56 -5.47 5.06 -22.77
CA ALA A 56 -6.86 5.45 -22.53
C ALA A 56 -7.80 4.28 -22.14
N LYS A 57 -7.24 3.19 -21.58
CA LYS A 57 -8.05 2.08 -21.04
C LYS A 57 -8.63 2.38 -19.66
N ILE A 58 -8.01 3.31 -18.93
CA ILE A 58 -8.41 3.71 -17.57
C ILE A 58 -8.94 5.14 -17.63
N GLY A 59 -10.16 5.35 -17.15
CA GLY A 59 -10.78 6.66 -17.00
C GLY A 59 -10.52 7.30 -15.63
N GLY A 60 -10.66 8.62 -15.54
CA GLY A 60 -10.57 9.36 -14.28
C GLY A 60 -9.14 9.57 -13.76
N TYR A 61 -9.00 9.72 -12.45
CA TYR A 61 -7.69 9.86 -11.79
C TYR A 61 -7.14 8.49 -11.42
N CYS A 62 -5.82 8.30 -11.61
CA CYS A 62 -5.13 7.06 -11.29
C CYS A 62 -3.90 7.32 -10.42
N HIS A 63 -3.84 6.67 -9.25
CA HIS A 63 -2.80 6.87 -8.24
C HIS A 63 -2.08 5.55 -7.92
N LEU A 64 -0.76 5.51 -8.14
CA LEU A 64 0.02 4.26 -8.11
C LEU A 64 0.82 4.10 -6.81
N ASN A 65 0.97 2.90 -6.26
CA ASN A 65 1.83 2.60 -5.10
C ASN A 65 3.35 2.53 -5.43
N LEU A 66 3.83 3.18 -6.49
CA LEU A 66 5.24 3.13 -6.90
C LEU A 66 6.18 3.77 -5.85
N GLY A 67 6.99 2.94 -5.19
CA GLY A 67 7.86 3.31 -4.06
C GLY A 67 7.27 3.01 -2.68
N GLU A 68 6.06 2.45 -2.62
CA GLU A 68 5.35 2.10 -1.39
C GLU A 68 5.20 0.58 -1.23
N GLU A 69 5.85 -0.22 -2.08
CA GLU A 69 5.62 -1.67 -2.19
C GLU A 69 5.96 -2.42 -0.90
N ALA A 70 7.06 -2.06 -0.22
CA ALA A 70 7.42 -2.64 1.06
C ALA A 70 6.35 -2.39 2.13
N THR A 71 5.71 -1.21 2.12
CA THR A 71 4.63 -0.93 3.05
C THR A 71 3.37 -1.73 2.72
N VAL A 72 3.00 -1.80 1.45
CA VAL A 72 1.87 -2.62 0.97
C VAL A 72 2.03 -4.08 1.41
N VAL A 73 3.18 -4.69 1.11
CA VAL A 73 3.44 -6.11 1.39
C VAL A 73 3.63 -6.35 2.89
N GLY A 74 4.36 -5.47 3.59
CA GLY A 74 4.59 -5.61 5.03
C GLY A 74 3.31 -5.55 5.85
N VAL A 75 2.42 -4.61 5.53
CA VAL A 75 1.10 -4.50 6.19
C VAL A 75 0.21 -5.68 5.81
N GLY A 76 0.19 -6.08 4.53
CA GLY A 76 -0.55 -7.26 4.08
C GLY A 76 -0.15 -8.53 4.83
N ALA A 77 1.15 -8.73 5.05
CA ALA A 77 1.69 -9.87 5.80
C ALA A 77 1.40 -9.82 7.31
N ALA A 78 1.18 -8.63 7.88
CA ALA A 78 0.84 -8.45 9.28
C ALA A 78 -0.67 -8.68 9.57
N MET A 79 -1.53 -8.46 8.58
CA MET A 79 -2.98 -8.59 8.72
C MET A 79 -3.46 -10.03 8.58
N ARG A 80 -4.51 -10.39 9.33
CA ARG A 80 -5.28 -11.61 9.07
C ARG A 80 -6.24 -11.39 7.88
N PRO A 81 -6.63 -12.46 7.17
CA PRO A 81 -7.67 -12.35 6.14
C PRO A 81 -8.99 -11.73 6.66
N THR A 82 -9.31 -11.98 7.94
CA THR A 82 -10.51 -11.45 8.62
C THR A 82 -10.38 -9.99 9.07
N ASP A 83 -9.19 -9.39 9.04
CA ASP A 83 -9.05 -7.98 9.41
C ASP A 83 -9.58 -7.06 8.31
N TYR A 84 -10.17 -5.95 8.71
CA TYR A 84 -10.73 -4.95 7.81
C TYR A 84 -9.65 -3.96 7.39
N LEU A 85 -9.62 -3.61 6.11
CA LEU A 85 -8.74 -2.58 5.56
C LEU A 85 -9.57 -1.47 4.93
N PHE A 86 -9.33 -0.24 5.39
CA PHE A 86 -9.82 0.99 4.77
C PHE A 86 -8.63 1.73 4.17
N THR A 87 -8.74 2.21 2.93
CA THR A 87 -7.65 2.86 2.20
C THR A 87 -8.03 4.27 1.76
N ASN A 88 -7.04 5.11 1.47
CA ASN A 88 -7.27 6.27 0.60
C ASN A 88 -7.33 5.81 -0.88
N TYR A 89 -7.39 6.76 -1.80
CA TYR A 89 -7.41 6.50 -3.25
C TYR A 89 -6.15 5.83 -3.85
N ARG A 90 -5.13 5.48 -3.07
CA ARG A 90 -3.88 4.83 -3.55
C ARG A 90 -3.81 3.40 -3.06
N GLU A 91 -4.66 2.56 -3.61
CA GLU A 91 -5.08 1.31 -2.98
C GLU A 91 -4.84 0.03 -3.78
N HIS A 92 -4.37 0.11 -5.03
CA HIS A 92 -4.30 -1.07 -5.89
C HIS A 92 -3.41 -2.16 -5.27
N GLY A 93 -2.24 -1.78 -4.75
CA GLY A 93 -1.35 -2.70 -4.06
C GLY A 93 -2.01 -3.33 -2.82
N TYR A 94 -2.77 -2.55 -2.06
CA TYR A 94 -3.48 -3.03 -0.88
C TYR A 94 -4.64 -3.98 -1.22
N ALA A 95 -5.33 -3.75 -2.33
CA ALA A 95 -6.33 -4.68 -2.86
C ALA A 95 -5.70 -6.04 -3.20
N LEU A 96 -4.53 -6.03 -3.85
CA LEU A 96 -3.77 -7.24 -4.14
C LEU A 96 -3.30 -7.92 -2.85
N ALA A 97 -2.76 -7.17 -1.89
CA ALA A 97 -2.28 -7.68 -0.61
C ALA A 97 -3.41 -8.28 0.26
N LYS A 98 -4.64 -7.77 0.14
CA LYS A 98 -5.84 -8.35 0.77
C LYS A 98 -6.36 -9.61 0.06
N GLY A 99 -5.74 -10.02 -1.04
CA GLY A 99 -6.05 -11.26 -1.75
C GLY A 99 -7.09 -11.12 -2.84
N ILE A 100 -7.41 -9.90 -3.29
CA ILE A 100 -8.29 -9.73 -4.45
C ILE A 100 -7.56 -10.23 -5.70
N ALA A 101 -8.24 -11.07 -6.49
CA ALA A 101 -7.67 -11.60 -7.73
C ALA A 101 -7.19 -10.46 -8.65
N PRO A 102 -5.93 -10.48 -9.15
CA PRO A 102 -5.36 -9.38 -9.92
C PRO A 102 -6.16 -8.99 -11.16
N GLY A 103 -6.77 -9.97 -11.84
CA GLY A 103 -7.67 -9.72 -12.97
C GLY A 103 -8.87 -8.85 -12.58
N ARG A 104 -9.48 -9.06 -11.40
CA ARG A 104 -10.60 -8.23 -10.91
C ARG A 104 -10.14 -6.81 -10.58
N VAL A 105 -8.95 -6.64 -10.03
CA VAL A 105 -8.35 -5.32 -9.76
C VAL A 105 -8.12 -4.57 -11.07
N MET A 106 -7.50 -5.21 -12.06
CA MET A 106 -7.25 -4.60 -13.38
C MET A 106 -8.55 -4.32 -14.15
N ALA A 107 -9.53 -5.22 -14.05
CA ALA A 107 -10.87 -5.03 -14.63
C ALA A 107 -11.60 -3.81 -14.03
N GLU A 108 -11.48 -3.59 -12.71
CA GLU A 108 -12.03 -2.40 -12.06
C GLU A 108 -11.37 -1.12 -12.60
N LEU A 109 -10.04 -1.11 -12.72
CA LEU A 109 -9.30 0.01 -13.31
C LEU A 109 -9.75 0.33 -14.73
N TYR A 110 -10.08 -0.70 -15.51
CA TYR A 110 -10.56 -0.56 -16.89
C TYR A 110 -12.05 -0.23 -17.01
N GLY A 111 -12.76 -0.06 -15.88
CA GLY A 111 -14.20 0.19 -15.87
C GLY A 111 -15.01 -0.98 -16.42
N ARG A 112 -14.60 -2.23 -16.10
CA ARG A 112 -15.27 -3.46 -16.54
C ARG A 112 -16.20 -4.00 -15.46
N SER A 113 -17.29 -4.62 -15.89
CA SER A 113 -18.33 -5.15 -14.99
C SER A 113 -17.86 -6.31 -14.10
N THR A 114 -16.75 -6.96 -14.45
CA THR A 114 -16.08 -8.01 -13.66
C THR A 114 -15.12 -7.45 -12.60
N GLY A 115 -14.97 -6.13 -12.53
CA GLY A 115 -14.20 -5.43 -11.50
C GLY A 115 -14.76 -5.64 -10.09
N THR A 116 -13.97 -5.25 -9.08
CA THR A 116 -14.36 -5.39 -7.66
C THR A 116 -15.66 -4.67 -7.32
N SER A 117 -15.84 -3.49 -7.91
CA SER A 117 -17.00 -2.60 -7.75
C SER A 117 -17.78 -2.50 -9.07
N LYS A 118 -17.68 -3.53 -9.92
CA LYS A 118 -18.34 -3.64 -11.23
C LYS A 118 -17.96 -2.55 -12.24
N GLY A 119 -16.77 -1.95 -12.07
CA GLY A 119 -16.25 -0.91 -12.96
C GLY A 119 -16.78 0.49 -12.68
N TRP A 120 -17.60 0.68 -11.64
CA TRP A 120 -18.07 2.00 -11.23
C TRP A 120 -17.08 2.74 -10.33
N GLY A 121 -16.25 2.01 -9.61
CA GLY A 121 -15.32 2.59 -8.65
C GLY A 121 -14.05 3.11 -9.30
N GLY A 122 -13.55 2.40 -10.32
CA GLY A 122 -12.29 2.72 -10.98
C GLY A 122 -11.11 2.69 -10.01
N SER A 123 -10.10 3.52 -10.26
CA SER A 123 -8.83 3.51 -9.53
C SER A 123 -8.91 3.98 -8.07
N MET A 124 -9.96 4.71 -7.67
CA MET A 124 -10.01 5.37 -6.37
C MET A 124 -11.07 4.83 -5.42
N HIS A 125 -11.84 3.81 -5.82
CA HIS A 125 -13.01 3.31 -5.09
C HIS A 125 -13.17 1.78 -5.18
N MET A 126 -12.05 1.04 -5.07
CA MET A 126 -12.08 -0.41 -4.99
C MET A 126 -12.70 -0.86 -3.67
N TYR A 127 -13.66 -1.77 -3.72
CA TYR A 127 -14.37 -2.27 -2.55
C TYR A 127 -14.67 -3.76 -2.72
N ASP A 128 -14.39 -4.58 -1.71
CA ASP A 128 -14.65 -6.01 -1.75
C ASP A 128 -14.92 -6.55 -0.33
N THR A 129 -16.17 -6.94 -0.09
CA THR A 129 -16.63 -7.42 1.22
C THR A 129 -16.06 -8.79 1.56
N ALA A 130 -15.75 -9.62 0.57
CA ALA A 130 -15.22 -10.96 0.77
C ALA A 130 -13.81 -10.92 1.36
N THR A 131 -12.96 -10.03 0.85
CA THR A 131 -11.61 -9.78 1.38
C THR A 131 -11.58 -8.75 2.51
N ARG A 132 -12.72 -8.10 2.81
CA ARG A 132 -12.84 -7.04 3.82
C ARG A 132 -11.97 -5.81 3.52
N LEU A 133 -11.71 -5.55 2.24
CA LEU A 133 -11.25 -4.26 1.76
C LEU A 133 -12.47 -3.34 1.62
N LEU A 134 -12.68 -2.47 2.58
CA LEU A 134 -13.87 -1.62 2.65
C LEU A 134 -13.61 -0.21 2.11
N GLY A 135 -12.93 -0.13 0.97
CA GLY A 135 -13.02 1.03 0.10
C GLY A 135 -11.76 1.86 -0.04
N GLY A 136 -11.64 2.40 -1.25
CA GLY A 136 -10.88 3.59 -1.58
C GLY A 136 -11.71 4.85 -1.50
N TYR A 137 -11.13 5.83 -0.82
CA TYR A 137 -11.78 7.09 -0.58
C TYR A 137 -11.01 8.21 -1.27
N ALA A 138 -11.63 8.77 -2.32
CA ALA A 138 -11.13 9.94 -3.04
C ALA A 138 -11.17 11.22 -2.19
N ILE A 139 -12.13 11.32 -1.27
CA ILE A 139 -12.19 12.41 -0.30
C ILE A 139 -11.14 12.16 0.78
N VAL A 140 -10.14 13.03 0.86
CA VAL A 140 -9.05 12.93 1.84
C VAL A 140 -9.63 12.91 3.26
N GLY A 141 -9.38 11.82 3.99
CA GLY A 141 -9.87 11.63 5.35
C GLY A 141 -11.28 11.06 5.47
N GLY A 142 -12.00 10.87 4.35
CA GLY A 142 -13.37 10.34 4.37
C GLY A 142 -13.49 8.92 4.93
N GLN A 143 -12.43 8.13 4.82
CA GLN A 143 -12.38 6.76 5.35
C GLN A 143 -12.23 6.70 6.87
N VAL A 144 -11.65 7.72 7.51
CA VAL A 144 -11.19 7.63 8.90
C VAL A 144 -12.36 7.46 9.89
N PRO A 145 -13.45 8.25 9.80
CA PRO A 145 -14.62 8.03 10.66
C PRO A 145 -15.30 6.69 10.40
N LEU A 146 -15.31 6.22 9.15
CA LEU A 146 -15.93 4.95 8.77
C LEU A 146 -15.15 3.76 9.32
N ALA A 147 -13.82 3.82 9.27
CA ALA A 147 -12.94 2.83 9.89
C ALA A 147 -13.15 2.76 11.41
N VAL A 148 -13.30 3.91 12.08
CA VAL A 148 -13.64 3.96 13.52
C VAL A 148 -15.03 3.36 13.79
N GLY A 149 -16.01 3.64 12.94
CA GLY A 149 -17.35 3.02 13.04
C GLY A 149 -17.30 1.49 12.88
N ALA A 150 -16.48 0.98 11.96
CA ALA A 150 -16.26 -0.46 11.82
C ALA A 150 -15.58 -1.06 13.05
N ALA A 151 -14.58 -0.38 13.62
CA ALA A 151 -13.90 -0.81 14.83
C ALA A 151 -14.85 -0.84 16.04
N LEU A 152 -15.73 0.15 16.17
CA LEU A 152 -16.82 0.16 17.15
C LEU A 152 -17.74 -1.03 16.96
N ALA A 153 -18.11 -1.36 15.72
CA ALA A 153 -18.97 -2.50 15.45
C ALA A 153 -18.31 -3.85 15.79
N ILE A 154 -16.98 -3.96 15.69
CA ILE A 154 -16.24 -5.15 16.15
C ILE A 154 -16.30 -5.25 17.67
N ASP A 155 -15.93 -4.18 18.37
CA ASP A 155 -15.95 -4.11 19.85
C ASP A 155 -17.35 -4.42 20.40
N TYR A 156 -18.38 -3.77 19.85
CA TYR A 156 -19.77 -3.96 20.26
C TYR A 156 -20.27 -5.40 20.15
N ARG A 157 -19.72 -6.17 19.20
CA ARG A 157 -20.07 -7.59 18.99
C ARG A 157 -19.14 -8.55 19.72
N GLY A 158 -18.11 -8.05 20.41
CA GLY A 158 -17.08 -8.87 21.04
C GLY A 158 -16.22 -9.65 20.04
N GLY A 159 -16.02 -9.11 18.84
CA GLY A 159 -15.19 -9.71 17.79
C GLY A 159 -13.70 -9.58 18.10
N ASP A 160 -12.90 -10.45 17.48
CA ASP A 160 -11.44 -10.42 17.61
C ASP A 160 -10.77 -9.84 16.37
N GLU A 161 -11.50 -9.20 15.45
CA GLU A 161 -10.94 -8.57 14.26
C GLU A 161 -10.31 -7.21 14.55
N VAL A 162 -9.47 -6.72 13.64
CA VAL A 162 -8.88 -5.37 13.72
C VAL A 162 -9.21 -4.59 12.46
N VAL A 163 -9.34 -3.27 12.61
CA VAL A 163 -9.39 -2.34 11.49
C VAL A 163 -8.01 -1.72 11.28
N VAL A 164 -7.47 -1.84 10.07
CA VAL A 164 -6.35 -1.01 9.62
C VAL A 164 -6.91 0.11 8.75
N CYS A 165 -6.62 1.35 9.10
CA CYS A 165 -7.05 2.54 8.36
C CYS A 165 -5.83 3.20 7.71
N GLN A 166 -5.57 2.85 6.45
CA GLN A 166 -4.51 3.43 5.64
C GLN A 166 -4.88 4.83 5.13
N MET A 167 -3.90 5.73 5.15
CA MET A 167 -4.03 7.10 4.66
C MET A 167 -2.68 7.68 4.26
N GLY A 168 -2.69 8.80 3.54
CA GLY A 168 -1.48 9.59 3.26
C GLY A 168 -1.24 10.66 4.32
N GLU A 169 -0.02 11.20 4.39
CA GLU A 169 0.41 12.23 5.33
C GLU A 169 -0.51 13.46 5.37
N GLY A 170 -0.99 13.93 4.22
CA GLY A 170 -1.91 15.06 4.14
C GLY A 170 -3.24 14.85 4.88
N THR A 171 -3.66 13.60 5.10
CA THR A 171 -4.88 13.26 5.84
C THR A 171 -4.80 13.65 7.30
N THR A 172 -3.59 13.67 7.87
CA THR A 172 -3.37 13.97 9.30
C THR A 172 -3.73 15.41 9.68
N ASN A 173 -3.97 16.28 8.70
CA ASN A 173 -4.37 17.68 8.90
C ASN A 173 -5.89 17.91 8.76
N ILE A 174 -6.68 16.85 8.56
CA ILE A 174 -8.14 16.92 8.44
C ILE A 174 -8.77 16.84 9.85
N GLY A 175 -9.80 17.65 10.13
CA GLY A 175 -10.48 17.63 11.44
C GLY A 175 -11.01 16.25 11.85
N ALA A 176 -11.60 15.53 10.88
CA ALA A 176 -12.09 14.17 11.08
C ALA A 176 -11.02 13.16 11.53
N PHE A 177 -9.73 13.38 11.20
CA PHE A 177 -8.63 12.56 11.72
C PHE A 177 -8.54 12.71 13.25
N HIS A 178 -8.51 13.94 13.74
CA HIS A 178 -8.40 14.25 15.16
C HIS A 178 -9.61 13.75 15.98
N GLU A 179 -10.82 13.95 15.46
CA GLU A 179 -12.06 13.47 16.07
C GLU A 179 -12.08 11.93 16.16
N SER A 180 -11.65 11.26 15.09
CA SER A 180 -11.61 9.80 15.00
C SER A 180 -10.60 9.19 15.96
N LEU A 181 -9.38 9.73 16.03
CA LEU A 181 -8.35 9.25 16.98
C LEU A 181 -8.83 9.42 18.43
N ASN A 182 -9.45 10.56 18.75
CA ASN A 182 -9.99 10.81 20.08
C ASN A 182 -11.06 9.78 20.48
N ILE A 183 -12.03 9.53 19.59
CA ILE A 183 -13.10 8.54 19.85
C ILE A 183 -12.52 7.12 19.96
N ALA A 184 -11.62 6.74 19.05
CA ALA A 184 -10.99 5.42 19.08
C ALA A 184 -10.27 5.17 20.40
N ALA A 185 -9.48 6.15 20.87
CA ALA A 185 -8.78 6.07 22.14
C ALA A 185 -9.73 6.01 23.34
N LEU A 186 -10.73 6.89 23.37
CA LEU A 186 -11.71 6.96 24.45
C LEU A 186 -12.47 5.65 24.64
N TRP A 187 -12.83 4.99 23.53
CA TRP A 187 -13.60 3.75 23.54
C TRP A 187 -12.74 2.50 23.41
N ARG A 188 -11.40 2.64 23.38
CA ARG A 188 -10.46 1.51 23.31
C ARG A 188 -10.72 0.59 22.12
N LEU A 189 -10.96 1.18 20.94
CA LEU A 189 -11.36 0.43 19.75
C LEU A 189 -10.20 -0.33 19.10
N PRO A 190 -10.46 -1.48 18.45
CA PRO A 190 -9.45 -2.30 17.77
C PRO A 190 -9.09 -1.72 16.39
N VAL A 191 -8.40 -0.57 16.38
CA VAL A 191 -8.01 0.14 15.16
C VAL A 191 -6.55 0.59 15.15
N VAL A 192 -5.85 0.34 14.04
CA VAL A 192 -4.52 0.88 13.74
C VAL A 192 -4.63 1.87 12.59
N PHE A 193 -4.24 3.11 12.84
CA PHE A 193 -4.16 4.16 11.82
C PHE A 193 -2.78 4.08 11.16
N LEU A 194 -2.73 3.80 9.86
CA LEU A 194 -1.51 3.67 9.09
C LEU A 194 -1.34 4.90 8.20
N VAL A 195 -0.35 5.73 8.50
CA VAL A 195 0.03 6.90 7.71
C VAL A 195 1.19 6.53 6.80
N ILE A 196 0.94 6.53 5.50
CA ILE A 196 1.97 6.44 4.47
C ILE A 196 2.52 7.84 4.27
N ASN A 197 3.68 8.11 4.86
CA ASN A 197 4.37 9.38 4.71
C ASN A 197 5.35 9.32 3.53
N ASN A 198 4.83 9.58 2.34
CA ASN A 198 5.66 9.70 1.13
C ASN A 198 6.26 11.11 0.94
N GLN A 199 6.33 11.88 2.02
CA GLN A 199 6.92 13.22 2.16
C GLN A 199 6.12 14.39 1.55
N THR A 200 5.08 14.15 0.75
CA THR A 200 4.39 15.24 0.05
C THR A 200 2.91 14.99 -0.30
N GLY A 201 2.06 15.92 0.17
CA GLY A 201 0.66 16.02 -0.19
C GLY A 201 0.52 16.73 -1.52
N MET A 202 0.42 15.95 -2.61
CA MET A 202 0.59 16.41 -3.99
C MET A 202 1.96 17.10 -4.16
N GLY A 203 2.03 18.42 -3.93
CA GLY A 203 3.25 19.22 -3.99
C GLY A 203 3.60 20.01 -2.71
N THR A 204 2.85 19.82 -1.62
CA THR A 204 3.15 20.44 -0.32
C THR A 204 3.85 19.44 0.59
N THR A 205 5.05 19.77 1.06
CA THR A 205 5.81 18.86 1.94
C THR A 205 5.16 18.76 3.32
N VAL A 206 5.50 17.71 4.07
CA VAL A 206 5.01 17.52 5.44
C VAL A 206 5.34 18.71 6.32
N GLU A 207 6.57 19.20 6.30
CA GLU A 207 7.04 20.34 7.12
C GLU A 207 6.30 21.64 6.80
N ARG A 208 5.81 21.79 5.56
CA ARG A 208 5.04 22.96 5.14
C ARG A 208 3.56 22.86 5.44
N SER A 209 3.06 21.65 5.70
CA SER A 209 1.64 21.39 5.97
C SER A 209 1.34 21.04 7.42
N SER A 210 2.38 20.81 8.23
CA SER A 210 2.27 20.25 9.58
C SER A 210 3.14 20.99 10.56
N ALA A 211 2.56 21.45 11.67
CA ALA A 211 3.32 22.06 12.77
C ALA A 211 4.21 21.03 13.51
N GLU A 212 3.77 19.77 13.57
CA GLU A 212 4.58 18.63 13.97
C GLU A 212 4.74 17.71 12.73
N PRO A 213 5.93 17.69 12.12
CA PRO A 213 6.19 16.88 10.93
C PRO A 213 6.51 15.41 11.24
N ASP A 214 6.86 15.05 12.48
CA ASP A 214 6.93 13.65 12.90
C ASP A 214 5.52 13.18 13.26
N LEU A 215 4.76 12.73 12.25
CA LEU A 215 3.31 12.55 12.34
C LEU A 215 2.90 11.50 13.37
N TRP A 216 3.73 10.47 13.60
CA TRP A 216 3.52 9.48 14.65
C TRP A 216 3.36 10.10 16.05
N LYS A 217 4.02 11.23 16.34
CA LYS A 217 3.93 11.91 17.65
C LYS A 217 2.54 12.45 17.93
N ARG A 218 1.71 12.69 16.89
CA ARG A 218 0.34 13.18 17.07
C ARG A 218 -0.53 12.22 17.87
N ALA A 219 -0.19 10.94 17.91
CA ALA A 219 -0.85 9.95 18.77
C ALA A 219 -0.80 10.32 20.27
N ALA A 220 0.26 11.02 20.71
CA ALA A 220 0.46 11.38 22.11
C ALA A 220 -0.66 12.29 22.65
N ALA A 221 -1.24 13.14 21.80
CA ALA A 221 -2.36 14.01 22.18
C ALA A 221 -3.60 13.21 22.65
N TYR A 222 -3.72 11.95 22.22
CA TYR A 222 -4.83 11.05 22.52
C TYR A 222 -4.44 9.92 23.47
N ARG A 223 -3.22 9.96 24.04
CA ARG A 223 -2.64 8.87 24.86
C ARG A 223 -2.57 7.54 24.11
N MET A 224 -2.41 7.60 22.79
CA MET A 224 -2.23 6.44 21.92
C MET A 224 -0.73 6.17 21.69
N ARG A 225 -0.37 4.91 21.43
CA ARG A 225 0.96 4.58 20.93
C ARG A 225 1.10 5.14 19.51
N GLY A 226 2.14 5.93 19.30
CA GLY A 226 2.60 6.35 17.98
C GLY A 226 3.95 5.70 17.70
N GLU A 227 4.16 5.23 16.49
CA GLU A 227 5.43 4.64 16.05
C GLU A 227 5.77 5.05 14.63
N ARG A 228 7.06 5.21 14.34
CA ARG A 228 7.57 5.46 13.00
C ARG A 228 8.50 4.34 12.58
N VAL A 229 8.32 3.90 11.34
CA VAL A 229 9.16 2.90 10.69
C VAL A 229 9.67 3.38 9.34
N ASP A 230 10.77 2.77 8.90
CA ASP A 230 11.20 2.84 7.51
C ASP A 230 10.19 2.07 6.65
N GLY A 231 9.40 2.79 5.87
CA GLY A 231 8.38 2.24 4.97
C GLY A 231 8.97 1.55 3.74
N THR A 232 10.29 1.59 3.55
CA THR A 232 11.02 0.91 2.48
C THR A 232 11.62 -0.43 2.92
N ASP A 233 11.62 -0.75 4.23
CA ASP A 233 11.98 -2.07 4.75
C ASP A 233 10.72 -2.89 5.07
N VAL A 234 10.49 -3.93 4.27
CA VAL A 234 9.30 -4.80 4.40
C VAL A 234 9.21 -5.52 5.74
N LEU A 235 10.34 -5.88 6.37
CA LEU A 235 10.34 -6.52 7.68
C LEU A 235 10.05 -5.50 8.78
N ALA A 236 10.63 -4.29 8.70
CA ALA A 236 10.36 -3.24 9.67
C ALA A 236 8.87 -2.87 9.69
N VAL A 237 8.25 -2.74 8.51
CA VAL A 237 6.81 -2.51 8.40
C VAL A 237 6.01 -3.68 8.96
N ARG A 238 6.31 -4.91 8.54
CA ARG A 238 5.60 -6.11 8.99
C ARG A 238 5.63 -6.23 10.51
N ASP A 239 6.80 -6.07 11.11
CA ASP A 239 7.01 -6.32 12.54
C ASP A 239 6.29 -5.27 13.39
N ALA A 240 6.43 -3.99 13.06
CA ALA A 240 5.72 -2.92 13.75
C ALA A 240 4.20 -3.02 13.55
N ALA A 241 3.73 -3.27 12.32
CA ALA A 241 2.31 -3.45 12.05
C ALA A 241 1.74 -4.65 12.81
N SER A 242 2.46 -5.78 12.85
CA SER A 242 2.02 -6.99 13.57
C SER A 242 1.88 -6.73 15.07
N GLU A 243 2.84 -6.05 15.67
CA GLU A 243 2.79 -5.70 17.10
C GLU A 243 1.59 -4.80 17.41
N LEU A 244 1.39 -3.74 16.62
CA LEU A 244 0.29 -2.80 16.82
C LEU A 244 -1.08 -3.44 16.57
N ILE A 245 -1.20 -4.27 15.54
CA ILE A 245 -2.43 -5.01 15.24
C ILE A 245 -2.76 -5.97 16.39
N GLU A 246 -1.79 -6.74 16.89
CA GLU A 246 -2.05 -7.67 17.99
C GLU A 246 -2.36 -6.94 19.31
N ALA A 247 -1.75 -5.78 19.57
CA ALA A 247 -2.09 -4.94 20.72
C ALA A 247 -3.51 -4.36 20.61
N ALA A 248 -3.89 -3.86 19.42
CA ALA A 248 -5.25 -3.39 19.16
C ALA A 248 -6.27 -4.53 19.37
N ARG A 249 -5.95 -5.72 18.87
CA ARG A 249 -6.79 -6.93 18.96
C ARG A 249 -7.03 -7.39 20.39
N ARG A 250 -5.96 -7.53 21.17
CA ARG A 250 -6.02 -8.17 22.50
C ARG A 250 -6.38 -7.20 23.61
N GLU A 251 -6.01 -5.94 23.45
CA GLU A 251 -6.05 -4.96 24.55
C GLU A 251 -6.97 -3.77 24.27
N GLY A 252 -7.54 -3.67 23.06
CA GLY A 252 -8.30 -2.49 22.65
C GLY A 252 -7.43 -1.23 22.67
N LYS A 253 -6.16 -1.37 22.28
CA LYS A 253 -5.20 -0.25 22.25
C LYS A 253 -5.05 0.26 20.83
N PRO A 254 -5.80 1.31 20.43
CA PRO A 254 -5.61 1.89 19.12
C PRO A 254 -4.24 2.56 19.03
N ALA A 255 -3.67 2.55 17.82
CA ALA A 255 -2.32 3.05 17.59
C ALA A 255 -2.19 3.80 16.25
N LEU A 256 -1.14 4.60 16.13
CA LEU A 256 -0.75 5.30 14.91
C LEU A 256 0.61 4.79 14.44
N LEU A 257 0.68 4.24 13.24
CA LEU A 257 1.91 3.82 12.58
C LEU A 257 2.21 4.78 11.42
N GLU A 258 3.38 5.43 11.45
CA GLU A 258 3.89 6.21 10.34
C GLU A 258 4.95 5.41 9.59
N ALA A 259 4.64 5.02 8.35
CA ALA A 259 5.57 4.38 7.44
C ALA A 259 6.14 5.43 6.49
N VAL A 260 7.43 5.74 6.62
CA VAL A 260 8.09 6.75 5.80
C VAL A 260 8.58 6.12 4.49
N SER A 261 8.09 6.61 3.35
CA SER A 261 8.47 6.12 2.03
C SER A 261 8.78 7.26 1.06
N HIS A 262 9.07 6.92 -0.20
CA HIS A 262 9.33 7.91 -1.24
C HIS A 262 8.59 7.57 -2.53
N ARG A 263 7.71 8.48 -2.96
CA ARG A 263 6.97 8.29 -4.20
C ARG A 263 7.90 8.34 -5.41
N LEU A 264 7.91 7.31 -6.26
CA LEU A 264 8.78 7.25 -7.45
C LEU A 264 8.25 8.07 -8.64
N LYS A 265 6.95 8.40 -8.63
CA LYS A 265 6.27 9.17 -9.70
C LYS A 265 5.57 10.42 -9.15
N GLY A 266 4.89 11.14 -10.04
CA GLY A 266 3.98 12.23 -9.66
C GLY A 266 2.84 11.75 -8.76
N HIS A 267 2.02 12.68 -8.28
CA HIS A 267 0.90 12.41 -7.40
C HIS A 267 -0.06 11.37 -7.99
N SER A 268 -0.45 11.60 -9.24
CA SER A 268 -1.24 10.72 -10.11
C SER A 268 -0.51 10.51 -11.44
N VAL A 269 -1.00 9.61 -12.29
CA VAL A 269 -0.39 9.34 -13.62
C VAL A 269 -0.26 10.59 -14.50
N VAL A 270 -1.17 11.55 -14.35
CA VAL A 270 -1.19 12.80 -15.13
C VAL A 270 -0.37 13.94 -14.52
N ASP A 271 0.12 13.77 -13.29
CA ASP A 271 0.87 14.82 -12.60
C ASP A 271 2.33 14.86 -13.12
N PRO A 272 2.77 15.96 -13.76
CA PRO A 272 4.14 16.10 -14.25
C PRO A 272 5.18 16.28 -13.14
N ALA A 273 4.75 16.43 -11.88
CA ALA A 273 5.60 16.50 -10.70
C ALA A 273 6.64 17.64 -10.71
N LYS A 274 6.33 18.77 -11.35
CA LYS A 274 7.23 19.94 -11.53
C LYS A 274 7.69 20.59 -10.22
N TYR A 275 7.00 20.31 -9.11
CA TYR A 275 7.34 20.81 -7.77
C TYR A 275 8.46 20.00 -7.09
N ARG A 276 8.87 18.86 -7.64
CA ARG A 276 9.93 18.01 -7.07
C ARG A 276 11.31 18.51 -7.49
N SER A 277 12.23 18.63 -6.53
CA SER A 277 13.64 18.86 -6.83
C SER A 277 14.29 17.62 -7.44
N SER A 278 15.43 17.81 -8.13
CA SER A 278 16.29 16.72 -8.59
C SER A 278 16.70 15.80 -7.44
N ASP A 279 17.02 16.39 -6.30
CA ASP A 279 17.50 15.69 -5.12
C ASP A 279 16.41 14.79 -4.55
N ALA A 280 15.16 15.29 -4.45
CA ALA A 280 14.03 14.48 -4.01
C ALA A 280 13.69 13.33 -4.96
N VAL A 281 14.03 13.45 -6.25
CA VAL A 281 13.90 12.35 -7.22
C VAL A 281 15.05 11.34 -7.07
N ALA A 282 16.28 11.82 -6.85
CA ALA A 282 17.43 10.96 -6.60
C ALA A 282 17.27 10.16 -5.31
N THR A 283 16.92 10.82 -4.19
CA THR A 283 16.63 10.15 -2.91
C THR A 283 15.55 9.09 -3.06
N ALA A 284 14.46 9.38 -3.79
CA ALA A 284 13.41 8.38 -3.99
C ALA A 284 13.91 7.13 -4.73
N ARG A 285 14.83 7.28 -5.68
CA ARG A 285 15.44 6.14 -6.40
C ARG A 285 16.41 5.35 -5.54
N GLU A 286 17.18 6.03 -4.70
CA GLU A 286 18.12 5.40 -3.76
C GLU A 286 17.39 4.56 -2.71
N HIS A 287 16.14 4.93 -2.39
CA HIS A 287 15.28 4.25 -1.43
C HIS A 287 14.22 3.35 -2.11
N ASP A 288 14.47 2.86 -3.33
CA ASP A 288 13.55 1.91 -3.97
C ASP A 288 13.51 0.57 -3.19
N PRO A 289 12.37 0.20 -2.58
CA PRO A 289 12.30 -0.95 -1.68
C PRO A 289 12.64 -2.27 -2.38
N ILE A 290 12.33 -2.41 -3.67
CA ILE A 290 12.59 -3.63 -4.43
C ILE A 290 14.08 -3.81 -4.66
N VAL A 291 14.76 -2.72 -5.07
CA VAL A 291 16.20 -2.74 -5.34
C VAL A 291 16.98 -3.04 -4.06
N LEU A 292 16.61 -2.36 -2.97
CA LEU A 292 17.23 -2.57 -1.67
C LEU A 292 17.03 -4.00 -1.16
N TRP A 293 15.80 -4.52 -1.25
CA TRP A 293 15.48 -5.87 -0.80
C TRP A 293 16.17 -6.95 -1.63
N GLN A 294 16.14 -6.82 -2.97
CA GLN A 294 16.84 -7.74 -3.88
C GLN A 294 18.32 -7.83 -3.55
N LYS A 295 19.00 -6.67 -3.41
CA LYS A 295 20.42 -6.62 -3.06
C LYS A 295 20.68 -7.33 -1.73
N ARG A 296 19.86 -7.06 -0.71
CA ARG A 296 19.99 -7.66 0.62
C ARG A 296 19.84 -9.18 0.57
N LEU A 297 18.92 -9.70 -0.23
CA LEU A 297 18.73 -11.15 -0.40
C LEU A 297 19.84 -11.82 -1.21
N LEU A 298 20.38 -11.16 -2.25
CA LEU A 298 21.52 -11.65 -3.02
C LEU A 298 22.79 -11.72 -2.16
N ASP A 299 23.09 -10.64 -1.41
CA ASP A 299 24.24 -10.58 -0.50
C ASP A 299 24.17 -11.68 0.59
N ALA A 300 22.96 -12.07 0.98
CA ALA A 300 22.71 -13.12 1.96
C ALA A 300 22.62 -14.54 1.37
N GLY A 301 22.76 -14.68 0.04
CA GLY A 301 22.65 -15.96 -0.65
C GLY A 301 21.24 -16.57 -0.65
N MET A 302 20.21 -15.77 -0.35
CA MET A 302 18.80 -16.19 -0.36
C MET A 302 18.19 -16.10 -1.76
N LEU A 303 18.70 -15.20 -2.59
CA LEU A 303 18.48 -15.15 -4.02
C LEU A 303 19.76 -15.46 -4.78
N THR A 304 19.60 -16.00 -5.97
CA THR A 304 20.58 -16.04 -7.05
C THR A 304 20.05 -15.23 -8.23
N GLU A 305 20.93 -14.82 -9.14
CA GLU A 305 20.53 -14.15 -10.40
C GLU A 305 19.51 -15.00 -11.19
N GLU A 306 19.66 -16.33 -11.17
CA GLU A 306 18.71 -17.25 -11.82
C GLU A 306 17.33 -17.21 -11.16
N SER A 307 17.27 -17.24 -9.82
CA SER A 307 15.99 -17.16 -9.10
C SER A 307 15.32 -15.79 -9.24
N VAL A 308 16.11 -14.71 -9.38
CA VAL A 308 15.59 -13.37 -9.69
C VAL A 308 14.91 -13.39 -11.05
N ALA A 309 15.59 -13.88 -12.09
CA ALA A 309 15.05 -13.95 -13.44
C ALA A 309 13.80 -14.85 -13.52
N GLU A 310 13.74 -15.93 -12.75
CA GLU A 310 12.55 -16.77 -12.63
C GLU A 310 11.37 -16.03 -12.01
N ILE A 311 11.58 -15.34 -10.88
CA ILE A 311 10.54 -14.53 -10.22
C ILE A 311 10.06 -13.41 -11.14
N GLU A 312 10.97 -12.74 -11.85
CA GLU A 312 10.61 -11.70 -12.82
C GLU A 312 9.72 -12.23 -13.95
N ARG A 313 10.03 -13.42 -14.48
CA ARG A 313 9.21 -14.09 -15.50
C ARG A 313 7.83 -14.44 -14.97
N GLU A 314 7.76 -15.07 -13.80
CA GLU A 314 6.49 -15.44 -13.14
C GLU A 314 5.60 -14.22 -12.90
N VAL A 315 6.19 -13.14 -12.37
CA VAL A 315 5.48 -11.87 -12.15
C VAL A 315 4.97 -11.29 -13.47
N ALA A 316 5.80 -11.28 -14.52
CA ALA A 316 5.39 -10.76 -15.83
C ALA A 316 4.22 -11.55 -16.43
N GLU A 317 4.24 -12.88 -16.32
CA GLU A 317 3.15 -13.76 -16.75
C GLU A 317 1.86 -13.47 -15.97
N ASN A 318 1.93 -13.32 -14.65
CA ASN A 318 0.77 -13.01 -13.81
C ASN A 318 0.17 -11.64 -14.11
N VAL A 319 1.00 -10.61 -14.37
CA VAL A 319 0.54 -9.27 -14.77
C VAL A 319 -0.10 -9.33 -16.17
N ALA A 320 0.49 -10.06 -17.11
CA ALA A 320 -0.09 -10.25 -18.44
C ALA A 320 -1.46 -10.94 -18.37
N ALA A 321 -1.61 -11.96 -17.52
CA ALA A 321 -2.89 -12.64 -17.29
C ALA A 321 -3.95 -11.68 -16.71
N ALA A 322 -3.58 -10.80 -15.77
CA ALA A 322 -4.49 -9.81 -15.21
C ALA A 322 -4.99 -8.81 -16.27
N VAL A 323 -4.10 -8.39 -17.18
CA VAL A 323 -4.43 -7.51 -18.31
C VAL A 323 -5.36 -8.21 -19.29
N GLU A 324 -5.05 -9.45 -19.68
CA GLU A 324 -5.87 -10.22 -20.62
C GLU A 324 -7.28 -10.45 -20.06
N PHE A 325 -7.39 -10.75 -18.77
CA PHE A 325 -8.68 -10.85 -18.10
C PHE A 325 -9.47 -9.54 -18.19
N ALA A 326 -8.83 -8.40 -17.95
CA ALA A 326 -9.48 -7.09 -18.03
C ALA A 326 -9.87 -6.71 -19.47
N ASP A 327 -9.01 -7.01 -20.44
CA ASP A 327 -9.26 -6.73 -21.87
C ASP A 327 -10.40 -7.59 -22.43
N SER A 328 -10.50 -8.85 -22.00
CA SER A 328 -11.59 -9.77 -22.39
C SER A 328 -12.88 -9.57 -21.59
N SER A 329 -12.85 -8.75 -20.54
CA SER A 329 -14.02 -8.51 -19.69
C SER A 329 -15.03 -7.52 -20.32
N PRO A 330 -16.34 -7.75 -20.15
CA PRO A 330 -17.36 -6.89 -20.72
C PRO A 330 -17.42 -5.52 -20.03
N HIS A 331 -17.68 -4.47 -20.82
CA HIS A 331 -18.08 -3.17 -20.29
C HIS A 331 -19.43 -3.27 -19.57
N PRO A 332 -19.72 -2.41 -18.58
CA PRO A 332 -21.07 -2.31 -18.02
C PRO A 332 -22.05 -1.77 -19.06
N GLU A 333 -23.30 -2.24 -19.00
CA GLU A 333 -24.37 -1.77 -19.88
C GLU A 333 -24.91 -0.40 -19.39
N PRO A 334 -25.26 0.55 -20.28
CA PRO A 334 -25.84 1.83 -19.87
C PRO A 334 -27.08 1.71 -18.98
N SER A 335 -27.86 0.65 -19.13
CA SER A 335 -29.03 0.36 -18.30
C SER A 335 -28.70 0.12 -16.82
N SER A 336 -27.45 -0.26 -16.51
CA SER A 336 -26.99 -0.48 -15.14
C SER A 336 -26.61 0.80 -14.40
N LEU A 337 -26.61 1.97 -15.07
CA LEU A 337 -26.11 3.24 -14.52
C LEU A 337 -26.73 3.62 -13.16
N PHE A 338 -28.00 3.26 -12.94
CA PHE A 338 -28.73 3.59 -11.71
C PHE A 338 -28.87 2.41 -10.74
N ASP A 339 -28.24 1.28 -11.05
CA ASP A 339 -28.25 0.14 -10.15
C ASP A 339 -27.51 0.51 -8.85
N TYR A 340 -27.93 -0.11 -7.74
CA TYR A 340 -27.32 0.06 -6.41
C TYR A 340 -27.39 1.47 -5.79
N ASN A 341 -28.08 2.44 -6.41
CA ASN A 341 -28.41 3.72 -5.76
C ASN A 341 -29.23 3.51 -4.48
N TYR A 342 -30.16 2.56 -4.52
CA TYR A 342 -30.96 2.14 -3.37
C TYR A 342 -31.07 0.61 -3.31
N ALA A 343 -31.19 0.07 -2.11
CA ALA A 343 -31.37 -1.38 -1.90
C ALA A 343 -32.78 -1.87 -2.28
N THR A 344 -33.76 -0.97 -2.27
CA THR A 344 -35.17 -1.24 -2.61
C THR A 344 -35.70 -0.14 -3.52
N PRO A 345 -36.76 -0.40 -4.33
CA PRO A 345 -37.39 0.64 -5.12
C PRO A 345 -37.80 1.85 -4.26
N VAL A 346 -37.43 3.06 -4.68
CA VAL A 346 -37.76 4.31 -3.99
C VAL A 346 -38.72 5.12 -4.86
N PRO A 347 -39.85 5.61 -4.32
CA PRO A 347 -40.74 6.50 -5.06
C PRO A 347 -40.01 7.74 -5.56
N GLY A 348 -40.10 8.02 -6.86
CA GLY A 348 -39.45 9.19 -7.48
C GLY A 348 -37.99 8.99 -7.86
N ASP A 349 -37.44 7.77 -7.79
CA ASP A 349 -36.10 7.46 -8.29
C ASP A 349 -36.03 7.70 -9.81
N SER A 350 -35.22 8.69 -10.21
CA SER A 350 -35.08 9.10 -11.61
C SER A 350 -34.00 8.27 -12.29
N ARG A 351 -34.40 7.45 -13.26
CA ARG A 351 -33.50 6.66 -14.13
C ARG A 351 -33.26 7.31 -15.49
N ARG A 352 -33.38 8.64 -15.52
CA ARG A 352 -33.20 9.45 -16.72
C ARG A 352 -31.72 9.53 -17.08
N LEU A 353 -31.35 9.10 -18.28
CA LEU A 353 -29.96 9.15 -18.76
C LEU A 353 -29.53 10.60 -19.05
N PRO A 354 -28.21 10.88 -19.03
CA PRO A 354 -27.69 12.15 -19.55
C PRO A 354 -28.17 12.35 -21.00
N ALA A 355 -28.89 13.46 -21.23
CA ALA A 355 -29.52 13.88 -22.50
C ALA A 355 -30.95 13.36 -22.80
N ASP A 356 -31.59 12.61 -21.91
CA ASP A 356 -33.02 12.32 -22.04
C ASP A 356 -33.86 13.61 -21.88
N PRO A 357 -34.94 13.79 -22.66
CA PRO A 357 -35.77 14.98 -22.61
C PRO A 357 -36.45 15.16 -21.24
N LEU A 358 -36.53 16.43 -20.81
CA LEU A 358 -37.12 16.82 -19.53
C LEU A 358 -38.66 16.76 -19.53
N PHE A 359 -39.28 16.66 -20.71
CA PHE A 359 -40.69 16.92 -20.97
C PHE A 359 -41.36 15.82 -21.79
#